data_AF-F9WIV5-F1
#
_entry.id   AF-F9WIV5-F1
#
_cell.length_a   1.000
_cell.length_b   1.000
_cell.length_c   1.000
_cell.angle_alpha   90.00
_cell.angle_beta   90.00
_cell.angle_gamma   90.00
#
_symmetry.space_group_name_H-M   'P 1'
#
loop_
_entity.id
_entity.type
_entity.pdbx_description
1 polymer ?
#
loop_
_entity_poly.entity_id
_entity_poly.type
_entity_poly.pdbx_seq_one_letter_code
_entity_poly.pdbx_strand_id
1 'polypeptide(L)'
;MLRTMKVLMLLGIFMEFGIISYVRSYNEDVKDILCTAYTAAEYVMKNMKGTHKTELEKAIYGRNDKALFSKNGSIHLDRKCTSGLNGRGLLCTSNSGGLGGDGCFLESLVGTFFCTCTPGSPIHRIDNLCGVNVNDYTAGTWYGGFTSQEGVKIDLFREVLEKIKKKCTEKSGPSRDVAQEVMNLKEAVDKVREKIEEKGMRGGFFYLGGSGSGACMGQNGNDICAAYRGKRTRADIPWADKIEKVIPNLISAGREKDSKRKALPRDSSPRKTTVTVPEPGESDEIEEQAVQTSSAPEDNSEQHENGEPQTGTSAGPVGSEGDWKRTKINTESSTYVADIPHLATYLNEDGSFFTSKKWPLLATLLI
;
A
#
# COMPACT_ATOMS: atom_id res chain seq x y z
N MET A 1 -51.04 -66.68 -3.13
CA MET A 1 -49.90 -65.85 -2.67
C MET A 1 -49.18 -65.30 -3.90
N LEU A 2 -49.60 -64.13 -4.40
CA LEU A 2 -48.91 -63.42 -5.48
C LEU A 2 -48.47 -62.08 -4.89
N ARG A 3 -47.18 -61.97 -4.57
CA ARG A 3 -46.58 -60.72 -4.09
C ARG A 3 -45.99 -59.97 -5.28
N THR A 4 -46.53 -58.78 -5.46
CA THR A 4 -46.13 -57.67 -6.32
C THR A 4 -44.62 -57.37 -6.27
N MET A 5 -43.92 -57.54 -7.39
CA MET A 5 -42.67 -56.84 -7.69
C MET A 5 -42.79 -56.15 -9.04
N LYS A 6 -43.37 -54.96 -9.02
CA LYS A 6 -43.07 -53.89 -9.98
C LYS A 6 -42.75 -52.66 -9.15
N VAL A 7 -41.56 -52.67 -8.57
CA VAL A 7 -40.95 -51.49 -7.97
C VAL A 7 -40.76 -50.51 -9.12
N LEU A 8 -41.58 -49.46 -9.12
CA LEU A 8 -41.39 -48.27 -9.92
C LEU A 8 -39.92 -47.84 -9.80
N MET A 9 -39.21 -47.78 -10.92
CA MET A 9 -38.09 -46.89 -11.09
C MET A 9 -38.61 -45.46 -10.89
N LEU A 10 -38.61 -44.97 -9.65
CA LEU A 10 -38.60 -43.54 -9.39
C LEU A 10 -37.15 -43.09 -9.55
N LEU A 11 -36.89 -42.47 -10.70
CA LEU A 11 -35.73 -41.63 -10.94
C LEU A 11 -35.57 -40.63 -9.79
N GLY A 12 -34.72 -40.97 -8.82
CA GLY A 12 -34.13 -40.02 -7.90
C GLY A 12 -33.01 -39.29 -8.63
N ILE A 13 -33.37 -38.32 -9.47
CA ILE A 13 -32.44 -37.27 -9.90
C ILE A 13 -32.14 -36.45 -8.65
N PHE A 14 -31.15 -36.89 -7.87
CA PHE A 14 -30.46 -36.02 -6.94
C PHE A 14 -29.77 -34.96 -7.81
N MET A 15 -30.46 -33.85 -8.02
CA MET A 15 -29.79 -32.59 -8.34
C MET A 15 -28.89 -32.30 -7.15
N GLU A 16 -27.63 -32.75 -7.25
CA GLU A 16 -26.51 -32.09 -6.60
C GLU A 16 -26.48 -30.66 -7.14
N PHE A 17 -27.34 -29.80 -6.58
CA PHE A 17 -27.06 -28.38 -6.49
C PHE A 17 -25.80 -28.29 -5.65
N GLY A 18 -24.66 -28.44 -6.33
CA GLY A 18 -23.39 -27.95 -5.86
C GLY A 18 -23.64 -26.49 -5.50
N ILE A 19 -23.77 -26.23 -4.21
CA ILE A 19 -23.73 -24.88 -3.68
C ILE A 19 -22.36 -24.40 -4.10
N ILE A 20 -22.30 -23.67 -5.22
CA ILE A 20 -21.17 -22.82 -5.56
C ILE A 20 -21.16 -21.82 -4.43
N SER A 21 -20.47 -22.17 -3.34
CA SER A 21 -20.12 -21.26 -2.28
C SER A 21 -19.26 -20.21 -2.95
N TYR A 22 -19.91 -19.14 -3.40
CA TYR A 22 -19.30 -17.97 -3.98
C TYR A 22 -18.27 -17.51 -2.96
N VAL A 23 -17.00 -17.79 -3.24
CA VAL A 23 -15.91 -17.44 -2.33
C VAL A 23 -15.94 -15.94 -2.24
N ARG A 24 -16.42 -15.44 -1.10
CA ARG A 24 -16.48 -14.02 -0.79
C ARG A 24 -15.08 -13.47 -1.02
N SER A 25 -14.98 -12.43 -1.84
CA SER A 25 -13.72 -11.84 -2.27
C SER A 25 -12.75 -11.71 -1.09
N TYR A 26 -11.52 -12.17 -1.29
CA TYR A 26 -10.51 -12.08 -0.25
C TYR A 26 -10.26 -10.60 0.10
N ASN A 27 -10.24 -10.28 1.40
CA ASN A 27 -9.98 -8.93 1.93
C ASN A 27 -10.99 -7.83 1.53
N GLU A 28 -12.25 -8.16 1.21
CA GLU A 28 -13.26 -7.15 0.85
C GLU A 28 -13.56 -6.17 1.99
N ASP A 29 -13.65 -6.67 3.22
CA ASP A 29 -13.85 -5.89 4.43
C ASP A 29 -12.65 -4.98 4.73
N VAL A 30 -11.45 -5.51 4.55
CA VAL A 30 -10.18 -4.78 4.69
C VAL A 30 -10.09 -3.65 3.66
N LYS A 31 -10.49 -3.91 2.40
CA LYS A 31 -10.56 -2.88 1.37
C LYS A 31 -11.49 -1.75 1.77
N ASP A 32 -12.71 -2.05 2.19
CA ASP A 32 -13.71 -1.00 2.46
C ASP A 32 -13.27 -0.08 3.62
N ILE A 33 -12.69 -0.62 4.70
CA ILE A 33 -12.18 0.19 5.81
C ILE A 33 -10.95 1.03 5.40
N LEU A 34 -10.01 0.45 4.66
CA LEU A 34 -8.82 1.18 4.19
C LEU A 34 -9.21 2.25 3.16
N CYS A 35 -10.15 1.96 2.27
CA CYS A 35 -10.68 2.93 1.31
C CYS A 35 -11.31 4.12 2.02
N THR A 36 -12.12 3.89 3.05
CA THR A 36 -12.76 4.97 3.82
C THR A 36 -11.71 5.89 4.45
N ALA A 37 -10.68 5.31 5.09
CA ALA A 37 -9.58 6.08 5.66
C ALA A 37 -8.82 6.86 4.57
N TYR A 38 -8.52 6.22 3.45
CA TYR A 38 -7.80 6.83 2.33
C TYR A 38 -8.56 7.99 1.69
N THR A 39 -9.84 7.81 1.39
CA THR A 39 -10.65 8.87 0.76
C THR A 39 -10.83 10.07 1.67
N ALA A 40 -11.07 9.84 2.96
CA ALA A 40 -11.19 10.92 3.94
C ALA A 40 -9.85 11.66 4.11
N ALA A 41 -8.74 10.92 4.20
CA ALA A 41 -7.40 11.49 4.33
C ALA A 41 -7.02 12.33 3.10
N GLU A 42 -7.27 11.82 1.89
CA GLU A 42 -7.05 12.55 0.63
C GLU A 42 -7.90 13.83 0.56
N TYR A 43 -9.17 13.76 0.96
CA TYR A 43 -10.06 14.91 0.96
C TYR A 43 -9.58 16.00 1.92
N VAL A 44 -9.26 15.63 3.16
CA VAL A 44 -8.73 16.55 4.17
C VAL A 44 -7.40 17.15 3.69
N MET A 45 -6.49 16.33 3.17
CA MET A 45 -5.19 16.78 2.66
C MET A 45 -5.32 17.80 1.53
N LYS A 46 -6.26 17.61 0.59
CA LYS A 46 -6.51 18.55 -0.52
C LYS A 46 -7.07 19.90 -0.05
N ASN A 47 -7.78 19.92 1.07
CA ASN A 47 -8.46 21.11 1.59
C ASN A 47 -7.68 21.87 2.68
N MET A 48 -6.53 21.32 3.10
CA MET A 48 -5.65 21.88 4.11
C MET A 48 -4.37 22.47 3.51
N LYS A 49 -3.72 23.35 4.25
CA LYS A 49 -2.43 23.99 3.87
C LYS A 49 -1.42 23.87 5.01
N GLY A 50 -0.16 24.13 4.71
CA GLY A 50 0.91 24.21 5.70
C GLY A 50 1.33 22.85 6.26
N THR A 51 1.81 22.86 7.51
CA THR A 51 2.43 21.71 8.18
C THR A 51 1.49 20.52 8.36
N HIS A 52 0.20 20.75 8.62
CA HIS A 52 -0.78 19.68 8.79
C HIS A 52 -0.97 18.85 7.51
N LYS A 53 -0.92 19.50 6.34
CA LYS A 53 -0.94 18.81 5.06
C LYS A 53 0.26 17.88 4.91
N THR A 54 1.45 18.36 5.24
CA THR A 54 2.70 17.59 5.13
C THR A 54 2.71 16.38 6.06
N GLU A 55 2.25 16.52 7.30
CA GLU A 55 2.19 15.38 8.24
C GLU A 55 1.15 14.34 7.81
N LEU A 56 0.00 14.77 7.29
CA LEU A 56 -0.99 13.86 6.72
C LEU A 56 -0.48 13.17 5.44
N GLU A 57 0.21 13.90 4.57
CA GLU A 57 0.86 13.33 3.38
C GLU A 57 1.89 12.27 3.76
N LYS A 58 2.69 12.50 4.80
CA LYS A 58 3.63 11.49 5.34
C LYS A 58 2.93 10.25 5.89
N ALA A 59 1.76 10.40 6.51
CA ALA A 59 0.99 9.27 7.01
C ALA A 59 0.39 8.44 5.85
N ILE A 60 -0.08 9.10 4.79
CA ILE A 60 -0.68 8.42 3.63
C ILE A 60 0.40 7.76 2.77
N TYR A 61 1.45 8.51 2.44
CA TYR A 61 2.42 8.17 1.39
C TYR A 61 3.80 7.80 1.92
N GLY A 62 4.08 7.96 3.22
CA GLY A 62 5.36 7.59 3.81
C GLY A 62 6.40 8.71 3.77
N ARG A 63 7.68 8.36 3.89
CA ARG A 63 8.79 9.30 4.08
C ARG A 63 10.05 8.87 3.33
N ASN A 64 10.86 9.83 2.92
CA ASN A 64 12.10 9.59 2.18
C ASN A 64 13.17 8.79 2.95
N ASP A 65 13.16 8.83 4.29
CA ASP A 65 14.09 8.07 5.14
C ASP A 65 13.63 6.63 5.41
N LYS A 66 12.52 6.20 4.77
CA LYS A 66 11.89 4.88 4.85
C LYS A 66 11.37 4.50 3.44
N ALA A 67 10.10 4.11 3.32
CA ALA A 67 9.43 4.03 2.02
C ALA A 67 8.61 5.31 1.78
N LEU A 68 8.83 5.96 0.63
CA LEU A 68 7.96 7.00 0.11
C LEU A 68 7.26 6.48 -1.16
N PHE A 69 5.95 6.60 -1.18
CA PHE A 69 5.10 6.26 -2.30
C PHE A 69 4.61 7.53 -2.96
N SER A 70 4.78 7.66 -4.26
CA SER A 70 4.21 8.79 -4.98
C SER A 70 2.71 8.58 -5.24
N LYS A 71 2.01 9.65 -5.64
CA LYS A 71 0.59 9.57 -6.00
C LYS A 71 0.32 8.73 -7.25
N ASN A 72 1.32 8.46 -8.08
CA ASN A 72 1.21 7.55 -9.22
C ASN A 72 1.76 6.15 -8.91
N GLY A 73 2.04 5.82 -7.64
CA GLY A 73 2.44 4.47 -7.23
C GLY A 73 3.91 4.13 -7.50
N SER A 74 4.72 5.08 -7.96
CA SER A 74 6.18 4.94 -7.91
C SER A 74 6.65 4.89 -6.45
N ILE A 75 7.77 4.21 -6.23
CA ILE A 75 8.30 3.93 -4.90
C ILE A 75 9.73 4.41 -4.80
N HIS A 76 10.04 5.11 -3.72
CA HIS A 76 11.39 5.37 -3.27
C HIS A 76 11.63 4.64 -1.96
N LEU A 77 12.57 3.69 -1.95
CA LEU A 77 12.96 2.96 -0.75
C LEU A 77 14.33 3.43 -0.29
N ASP A 78 14.40 3.94 0.94
CA ASP A 78 15.65 4.27 1.59
C ASP A 78 16.54 3.03 1.73
N ARG A 79 17.86 3.26 1.84
CA ARG A 79 18.83 2.19 2.06
C ARG A 79 18.48 1.32 3.26
N LYS A 80 17.88 1.86 4.33
CA LYS A 80 17.45 1.08 5.51
C LYS A 80 16.34 0.07 5.20
N CYS A 81 15.58 0.28 4.12
CA CYS A 81 14.54 -0.63 3.66
C CYS A 81 15.05 -1.68 2.66
N THR A 82 16.25 -1.47 2.11
CA THR A 82 16.83 -2.31 1.06
C THR A 82 18.14 -2.99 1.45
N SER A 83 18.79 -2.56 2.54
CA SER A 83 20.03 -3.15 3.05
C SER A 83 19.77 -4.50 3.74
N GLY A 84 19.92 -5.58 3.00
CA GLY A 84 19.83 -6.95 3.51
C GLY A 84 18.70 -7.75 2.85
N LEU A 85 18.03 -8.59 3.64
CA LEU A 85 16.86 -9.34 3.18
C LEU A 85 15.72 -8.35 2.89
N ASN A 86 15.17 -8.37 1.68
CA ASN A 86 14.19 -7.39 1.19
C ASN A 86 12.91 -8.05 0.67
N GLY A 87 12.49 -9.13 1.33
CA GLY A 87 11.27 -9.87 0.99
C GLY A 87 9.99 -9.09 1.25
N ARG A 88 8.91 -9.43 0.53
CA ARG A 88 7.54 -8.95 0.84
C ARG A 88 7.21 -9.09 2.33
N GLY A 89 7.49 -10.25 2.92
CA GLY A 89 7.24 -10.49 4.35
C GLY A 89 7.97 -9.51 5.26
N LEU A 90 9.17 -9.07 4.89
CA LEU A 90 9.96 -8.12 5.67
C LEU A 90 9.48 -6.67 5.52
N LEU A 91 8.99 -6.30 4.33
CA LEU A 91 8.42 -4.98 4.08
C LEU A 91 7.02 -4.84 4.68
N CYS A 92 6.28 -5.96 4.77
CA CYS A 92 4.91 -6.06 5.25
C CYS A 92 4.76 -6.58 6.68
N THR A 93 5.85 -6.69 7.42
CA THR A 93 5.85 -7.04 8.85
C THR A 93 6.61 -5.97 9.63
N SER A 94 6.01 -5.45 10.70
CA SER A 94 6.63 -4.47 11.58
C SER A 94 7.85 -5.10 12.26
N ASN A 95 8.95 -4.35 12.32
CA ASN A 95 10.19 -4.71 13.01
C ASN A 95 10.84 -6.03 12.55
N SER A 96 10.53 -6.52 11.34
CA SER A 96 11.13 -7.75 10.81
C SER A 96 12.42 -7.53 10.01
N GLY A 97 12.74 -6.31 9.58
CA GLY A 97 13.98 -6.05 8.85
C GLY A 97 15.21 -6.03 9.76
N GLY A 98 16.32 -6.58 9.27
CA GLY A 98 17.62 -6.54 9.94
C GLY A 98 18.10 -5.10 10.22
N LEU A 99 19.23 -4.94 10.94
CA LEU A 99 19.82 -3.64 11.34
C LEU A 99 18.80 -2.60 11.92
N GLY A 100 17.64 -3.05 12.43
CA GLY A 100 16.61 -2.18 13.01
C GLY A 100 15.72 -1.45 11.99
N GLY A 101 15.61 -1.95 10.76
CA GLY A 101 14.72 -1.39 9.73
C GLY A 101 13.32 -1.99 9.74
N ASP A 102 12.37 -1.35 10.43
CA ASP A 102 10.97 -1.81 10.53
C ASP A 102 10.23 -1.87 9.19
N GLY A 103 9.25 -2.77 9.06
CA GLY A 103 8.34 -2.95 7.91
C GLY A 103 7.98 -1.69 7.16
N CYS A 104 8.82 -1.33 6.19
CA CYS A 104 8.83 0.01 5.61
C CYS A 104 7.52 0.38 4.92
N PHE A 105 6.79 -0.61 4.42
CA PHE A 105 5.49 -0.38 3.79
C PHE A 105 4.40 -0.13 4.83
N LEU A 106 4.53 -0.68 6.03
CA LEU A 106 3.54 -0.50 7.11
C LEU A 106 3.60 0.89 7.76
N GLU A 107 4.61 1.69 7.46
CA GLU A 107 4.75 3.06 7.95
C GLU A 107 3.75 4.05 7.33
N SER A 108 3.06 3.65 6.25
CA SER A 108 2.10 4.46 5.53
C SER A 108 0.83 3.70 5.17
N LEU A 109 -0.26 4.43 4.94
CA LEU A 109 -1.53 3.85 4.50
C LEU A 109 -1.42 3.21 3.11
N VAL A 110 -0.73 3.86 2.16
CA VAL A 110 -0.52 3.31 0.81
C VAL A 110 0.35 2.06 0.83
N GLY A 111 1.40 2.01 1.65
CA GLY A 111 2.19 0.80 1.77
C GLY A 111 1.41 -0.35 2.42
N THR A 112 0.48 -0.04 3.34
CA THR A 112 -0.47 -1.02 3.88
C THR A 112 -1.34 -1.64 2.78
N PHE A 113 -1.88 -0.81 1.88
CA PHE A 113 -2.60 -1.31 0.70
C PHE A 113 -1.74 -2.24 -0.17
N PHE A 114 -0.49 -1.89 -0.43
CA PHE A 114 0.41 -2.76 -1.19
C PHE A 114 0.63 -4.12 -0.51
N CYS A 115 0.72 -4.15 0.82
CA CYS A 115 0.84 -5.39 1.55
C CYS A 115 -0.42 -6.28 1.47
N THR A 116 -1.62 -5.68 1.51
CA THR A 116 -2.89 -6.42 1.58
C THR A 116 -3.60 -6.64 0.24
N CYS A 117 -3.24 -5.89 -0.80
CA CYS A 117 -3.95 -5.86 -2.07
C CYS A 117 -3.09 -6.23 -3.29
N THR A 118 -1.76 -6.30 -3.17
CA THR A 118 -0.91 -6.72 -4.30
C THR A 118 -0.95 -8.25 -4.45
N PRO A 119 -1.17 -8.79 -5.66
CA PRO A 119 -1.11 -10.23 -5.92
C PRO A 119 0.17 -10.90 -5.42
N GLY A 120 0.02 -12.10 -4.86
CA GLY A 120 1.11 -12.97 -4.42
C GLY A 120 1.48 -14.03 -5.46
N SER A 121 2.18 -15.08 -5.04
CA SER A 121 2.60 -16.21 -5.86
C SER A 121 1.45 -16.82 -6.65
N PRO A 122 1.66 -17.17 -7.93
CA PRO A 122 0.63 -17.77 -8.78
C PRO A 122 0.30 -19.23 -8.42
N ILE A 123 1.08 -19.86 -7.52
CA ILE A 123 0.90 -21.27 -7.13
C ILE A 123 -0.45 -21.48 -6.45
N HIS A 124 -0.87 -20.54 -5.61
CA HIS A 124 -2.13 -20.58 -4.90
C HIS A 124 -3.07 -19.52 -5.46
N ARG A 125 -4.01 -19.96 -6.30
CA ARG A 125 -4.92 -19.05 -7.00
C ARG A 125 -5.81 -18.29 -6.01
N ILE A 126 -5.69 -16.97 -6.06
CA ILE A 126 -6.59 -16.02 -5.42
C ILE A 126 -7.25 -15.26 -6.56
N ASP A 127 -8.56 -15.34 -6.68
CA ASP A 127 -9.24 -14.73 -7.82
C ASP A 127 -9.44 -13.22 -7.65
N ASN A 128 -9.55 -12.74 -6.41
CA ASN A 128 -9.80 -11.34 -6.11
C ASN A 128 -9.01 -10.84 -4.89
N LEU A 129 -8.42 -9.66 -5.02
CA LEU A 129 -7.80 -8.92 -3.93
C LEU A 129 -8.32 -7.50 -3.91
N CYS A 130 -8.85 -7.09 -2.76
CA CYS A 130 -9.36 -5.73 -2.56
C CYS A 130 -10.35 -5.29 -3.65
N GLY A 131 -11.25 -6.20 -4.06
CA GLY A 131 -12.30 -5.92 -5.03
C GLY A 131 -11.82 -5.86 -6.48
N VAL A 132 -10.60 -6.33 -6.77
CA VAL A 132 -9.99 -6.37 -8.10
C VAL A 132 -9.67 -7.81 -8.46
N ASN A 133 -10.01 -8.25 -9.67
CA ASN A 133 -9.66 -9.58 -10.14
C ASN A 133 -8.14 -9.67 -10.31
N VAL A 134 -7.50 -10.73 -9.81
CA VAL A 134 -6.03 -10.85 -9.88
C VAL A 134 -5.54 -10.94 -11.33
N ASN A 135 -6.36 -11.46 -12.24
CA ASN A 135 -6.03 -11.52 -13.67
C ASN A 135 -6.10 -10.14 -14.35
N ASP A 136 -6.69 -9.13 -13.71
CA ASP A 136 -6.69 -7.78 -14.24
C ASP A 136 -5.31 -7.10 -14.07
N TYR A 137 -4.39 -7.68 -13.28
CA TYR A 137 -3.03 -7.17 -13.12
C TYR A 137 -2.12 -7.66 -14.23
N THR A 138 -1.62 -6.74 -15.03
CA THR A 138 -0.75 -7.04 -16.18
C THR A 138 0.74 -7.09 -15.81
N ALA A 139 1.14 -6.36 -14.77
CA ALA A 139 2.52 -6.27 -14.33
C ALA A 139 2.96 -7.43 -13.40
N GLY A 140 2.17 -8.50 -13.33
CA GLY A 140 2.54 -9.76 -12.66
C GLY A 140 2.19 -9.82 -11.17
N THR A 141 3.09 -10.37 -10.36
CA THR A 141 2.85 -10.68 -8.95
C THR A 141 4.03 -10.26 -8.08
N TRP A 142 3.79 -10.12 -6.78
CA TRP A 142 4.83 -9.80 -5.81
C TRP A 142 4.92 -10.86 -4.71
N TYR A 143 5.96 -11.68 -4.81
CA TYR A 143 6.41 -12.59 -3.77
C TYR A 143 7.94 -12.59 -3.75
N GLY A 144 8.55 -12.93 -2.61
CA GLY A 144 10.01 -12.92 -2.46
C GLY A 144 10.66 -11.53 -2.35
N GLY A 145 11.98 -11.45 -2.60
CA GLY A 145 12.82 -10.26 -2.45
C GLY A 145 12.51 -9.14 -3.45
N PHE A 146 12.61 -7.87 -3.05
CA PHE A 146 12.25 -6.70 -3.86
C PHE A 146 13.24 -6.42 -5.01
N THR A 147 14.55 -6.53 -4.77
CA THR A 147 15.61 -6.13 -5.74
C THR A 147 15.68 -6.95 -7.01
N SER A 148 15.24 -8.21 -7.00
CA SER A 148 15.40 -9.09 -8.17
C SER A 148 14.62 -8.63 -9.42
N GLN A 149 13.63 -7.75 -9.26
CA GLN A 149 12.71 -7.32 -10.32
C GLN A 149 12.11 -5.94 -10.01
N GLU A 150 12.95 -4.98 -9.64
CA GLU A 150 12.48 -3.67 -9.18
C GLU A 150 11.58 -2.95 -10.20
N GLY A 151 11.97 -2.91 -11.48
CA GLY A 151 11.17 -2.27 -12.53
C GLY A 151 9.77 -2.87 -12.68
N VAL A 152 9.68 -4.20 -12.78
CA VAL A 152 8.40 -4.92 -12.89
C VAL A 152 7.52 -4.68 -11.66
N LYS A 153 8.12 -4.66 -10.47
CA LYS A 153 7.38 -4.40 -9.22
C LYS A 153 6.86 -2.97 -9.17
N ILE A 154 7.62 -1.99 -9.62
CA ILE A 154 7.17 -0.59 -9.67
C ILE A 154 5.94 -0.46 -10.57
N ASP A 155 5.93 -1.09 -11.74
CA ASP A 155 4.76 -1.08 -12.62
C ASP A 155 3.55 -1.78 -12.00
N LEU A 156 3.79 -2.89 -11.29
CA LEU A 156 2.75 -3.57 -10.50
C LEU A 156 2.17 -2.68 -9.41
N PHE A 157 2.99 -1.95 -8.66
CA PHE A 157 2.49 -1.05 -7.60
C PHE A 157 1.76 0.17 -8.15
N ARG A 158 2.18 0.70 -9.31
CA ARG A 158 1.42 1.71 -10.04
C ARG A 158 0.03 1.20 -10.39
N GLU A 159 -0.04 0.03 -10.99
CA GLU A 159 -1.31 -0.60 -11.38
C GLU A 159 -2.20 -0.90 -10.17
N VAL A 160 -1.63 -1.43 -9.09
CA VAL A 160 -2.34 -1.67 -7.82
C VAL A 160 -2.92 -0.38 -7.26
N LEU A 161 -2.12 0.68 -7.16
CA LEU A 161 -2.60 1.95 -6.61
C LEU A 161 -3.69 2.57 -7.48
N GLU A 162 -3.56 2.50 -8.81
CA GLU A 162 -4.58 3.01 -9.74
C GLU A 162 -5.93 2.30 -9.55
N LYS A 163 -5.91 0.96 -9.51
CA LYS A 163 -7.13 0.17 -9.33
C LYS A 163 -7.75 0.40 -7.94
N ILE A 164 -6.94 0.52 -6.90
CA ILE A 164 -7.41 0.86 -5.55
C ILE A 164 -8.07 2.24 -5.54
N LYS A 165 -7.43 3.26 -6.13
CA LYS A 165 -8.01 4.60 -6.23
C LYS A 165 -9.37 4.57 -6.91
N LYS A 166 -9.47 3.91 -8.06
CA LYS A 166 -10.73 3.72 -8.79
C LYS A 166 -11.80 3.10 -7.88
N LYS A 167 -11.49 1.96 -7.26
CA LYS A 167 -12.42 1.24 -6.37
C LYS A 167 -12.82 2.00 -5.11
N CYS A 168 -11.93 2.81 -4.54
CA CYS A 168 -12.25 3.62 -3.38
C CYS A 168 -13.11 4.84 -3.73
N THR A 169 -12.91 5.44 -4.92
CA THR A 169 -13.64 6.66 -5.32
C THR A 169 -15.05 6.43 -5.86
N GLU A 170 -15.35 5.23 -6.36
CA GLU A 170 -16.68 4.87 -6.89
C GLU A 170 -17.83 5.06 -5.86
N LYS A 171 -17.52 5.08 -4.56
CA LYS A 171 -18.50 5.17 -3.46
C LYS A 171 -18.61 6.58 -2.83
N SER A 172 -17.77 7.53 -3.23
CA SER A 172 -17.70 8.83 -2.54
C SER A 172 -18.84 9.75 -2.97
N GLY A 173 -19.72 10.07 -2.03
CA GLY A 173 -20.80 11.05 -2.23
C GLY A 173 -20.31 12.49 -2.47
N PRO A 174 -21.22 13.44 -2.74
CA PRO A 174 -20.86 14.82 -3.04
C PRO A 174 -20.08 15.48 -1.91
N SER A 175 -19.20 16.42 -2.31
CA SER A 175 -18.28 17.20 -1.49
C SER A 175 -18.88 17.63 -0.14
N ARG A 176 -18.23 17.21 0.95
CA ARG A 176 -18.68 17.42 2.34
C ARG A 176 -17.90 18.55 3.02
N ASP A 177 -18.48 19.06 4.10
CA ASP A 177 -17.78 19.97 4.99
C ASP A 177 -16.42 19.39 5.47
N VAL A 178 -15.39 20.23 5.53
CA VAL A 178 -14.03 19.79 5.89
C VAL A 178 -13.99 19.29 7.33
N ALA A 179 -14.73 19.93 8.26
CA ALA A 179 -14.75 19.47 9.64
C ALA A 179 -15.42 18.09 9.75
N GLN A 180 -16.51 17.85 9.01
CA GLN A 180 -17.11 16.53 8.92
C GLN A 180 -16.14 15.48 8.36
N GLU A 181 -15.36 15.82 7.34
CA GLU A 181 -14.38 14.88 6.74
C GLU A 181 -13.20 14.57 7.67
N VAL A 182 -12.81 15.50 8.54
CA VAL A 182 -11.83 15.21 9.61
C VAL A 182 -12.42 14.24 10.63
N MET A 183 -13.70 14.35 10.97
CA MET A 183 -14.39 13.39 11.85
C MET A 183 -14.51 12.01 11.20
N ASN A 184 -14.86 11.97 9.90
CA ASN A 184 -14.92 10.73 9.12
C ASN A 184 -13.54 10.06 9.06
N LEU A 185 -12.47 10.85 8.90
CA LEU A 185 -11.10 10.34 8.95
C LEU A 185 -10.78 9.71 10.30
N LYS A 186 -11.15 10.37 11.41
CA LYS A 186 -10.99 9.82 12.76
C LYS A 186 -11.67 8.46 12.89
N GLU A 187 -12.95 8.41 12.56
CA GLU A 187 -13.76 7.20 12.68
C GLU A 187 -13.23 6.06 11.80
N ALA A 188 -12.77 6.39 10.59
CA ALA A 188 -12.19 5.41 9.69
C ALA A 188 -10.89 4.80 10.24
N VAL A 189 -10.03 5.62 10.85
CA VAL A 189 -8.81 5.14 11.51
C VAL A 189 -9.15 4.26 12.73
N ASP A 190 -10.09 4.69 13.56
CA ASP A 190 -10.57 3.92 14.72
C ASP A 190 -11.09 2.54 14.27
N LYS A 191 -11.91 2.48 13.21
CA LYS A 191 -12.43 1.23 12.62
C LYS A 191 -11.33 0.30 12.12
N VAL A 192 -10.26 0.84 11.54
CA VAL A 192 -9.11 0.03 11.12
C VAL A 192 -8.44 -0.62 12.32
N ARG A 193 -8.24 0.13 13.42
CA ARG A 193 -7.68 -0.44 14.66
C ARG A 193 -8.56 -1.52 15.24
N GLU A 194 -9.84 -1.22 15.43
CA GLU A 194 -10.83 -2.16 15.97
C GLU A 194 -10.82 -3.46 15.17
N LYS A 195 -10.81 -3.38 13.84
CA LYS A 195 -10.80 -4.55 12.97
C LYS A 195 -9.53 -5.40 13.13
N ILE A 196 -8.38 -4.76 13.27
CA ILE A 196 -7.09 -5.43 13.45
C ILE A 196 -7.04 -6.11 14.83
N GLU A 197 -7.56 -5.44 15.86
CA GLU A 197 -7.54 -5.88 17.25
C GLU A 197 -8.58 -6.96 17.55
N GLU A 198 -9.73 -6.96 16.84
CA GLU A 198 -10.80 -7.97 16.94
C GLU A 198 -10.27 -9.40 16.70
N LYS A 199 -9.32 -9.56 15.77
CA LYS A 199 -8.72 -10.87 15.46
C LYS A 199 -7.74 -11.37 16.53
N GLY A 200 -7.39 -10.53 17.50
CA GLY A 200 -6.44 -10.82 18.55
C GLY A 200 -4.98 -10.90 18.08
N MET A 201 -4.08 -10.79 19.05
CA MET A 201 -2.64 -10.88 18.84
C MET A 201 -2.19 -12.33 18.68
N ARG A 202 -1.39 -12.62 17.65
CA ARG A 202 -0.78 -13.93 17.39
C ARG A 202 0.72 -13.77 17.18
N GLY A 203 1.52 -14.47 17.99
CA GLY A 203 2.99 -14.38 17.89
C GLY A 203 3.56 -12.98 18.14
N GLY A 204 2.86 -12.12 18.87
CA GLY A 204 3.25 -10.71 19.08
C GLY A 204 2.82 -9.73 17.99
N PHE A 205 2.05 -10.22 17.00
CA PHE A 205 1.58 -9.43 15.86
C PHE A 205 0.06 -9.43 15.75
N PHE A 206 -0.45 -8.36 15.15
CA PHE A 206 -1.82 -8.22 14.68
C PHE A 206 -1.81 -8.17 13.16
N TYR A 207 -2.82 -8.77 12.54
CA TYR A 207 -2.82 -8.99 11.09
C TYR A 207 -4.02 -8.32 10.43
N LEU A 208 -3.73 -7.50 9.41
CA LEU A 208 -4.72 -6.98 8.49
C LEU A 208 -4.64 -7.76 7.17
N GLY A 209 -5.79 -8.12 6.59
CA GLY A 209 -5.86 -9.04 5.44
C GLY A 209 -5.90 -10.50 5.90
N GLY A 210 -4.92 -11.29 5.43
CA GLY A 210 -4.76 -12.70 5.79
C GLY A 210 -4.37 -12.97 7.24
N SER A 211 -4.20 -14.26 7.56
CA SER A 211 -3.93 -14.73 8.92
C SER A 211 -2.47 -14.62 9.36
N GLY A 212 -1.54 -14.41 8.42
CA GLY A 212 -0.11 -14.29 8.72
C GLY A 212 0.64 -15.61 8.85
N SER A 213 0.03 -16.75 8.51
CA SER A 213 0.64 -18.08 8.64
C SER A 213 1.97 -18.24 7.87
N GLY A 214 2.21 -17.40 6.87
CA GLY A 214 3.45 -17.34 6.09
C GLY A 214 4.22 -16.02 6.24
N ALA A 215 4.19 -15.37 7.41
CA ALA A 215 4.93 -14.12 7.68
C ALA A 215 4.72 -13.02 6.62
N CYS A 216 3.49 -12.92 6.12
CA CYS A 216 3.08 -12.02 5.03
C CYS A 216 3.94 -12.09 3.75
N MET A 217 4.44 -13.28 3.38
CA MET A 217 5.28 -13.48 2.20
C MET A 217 4.53 -13.45 0.86
N GLY A 218 3.19 -13.55 0.87
CA GLY A 218 2.36 -13.61 -0.33
C GLY A 218 2.51 -14.91 -1.13
N GLN A 219 2.77 -16.06 -0.52
CA GLN A 219 2.71 -17.37 -1.18
C GLN A 219 1.26 -17.84 -1.43
N ASN A 220 0.30 -17.45 -0.61
CA ASN A 220 -1.12 -17.81 -0.72
C ASN A 220 -2.05 -16.72 -0.16
N GLY A 221 -3.37 -16.96 -0.08
CA GLY A 221 -4.28 -15.94 0.47
C GLY A 221 -3.91 -15.55 1.90
N ASN A 222 -3.63 -16.54 2.75
CA ASN A 222 -3.43 -16.35 4.18
C ASN A 222 -2.19 -15.52 4.53
N ASP A 223 -1.22 -15.39 3.62
CA ASP A 223 -0.02 -14.57 3.80
C ASP A 223 0.02 -13.33 2.89
N ILE A 224 -1.11 -12.94 2.30
CA ILE A 224 -1.32 -11.57 1.81
C ILE A 224 -1.89 -10.76 2.97
N CYS A 225 -0.99 -10.17 3.74
CA CYS A 225 -1.31 -9.44 4.96
C CYS A 225 -0.35 -8.29 5.24
N ALA A 226 -0.75 -7.44 6.17
CA ALA A 226 0.10 -6.51 6.90
C ALA A 226 0.16 -6.98 8.37
N ALA A 227 1.38 -7.20 8.89
CA ALA A 227 1.60 -7.66 10.25
C ALA A 227 2.16 -6.54 11.13
N TYR A 228 1.32 -5.96 11.98
CA TYR A 228 1.69 -4.91 12.92
C TYR A 228 2.11 -5.52 14.24
N ARG A 229 3.25 -5.09 14.78
CA ARG A 229 3.62 -5.50 16.14
C ARG A 229 2.67 -4.84 17.13
N GLY A 230 2.47 -5.45 18.27
CA GLY A 230 1.71 -4.80 19.32
C GLY A 230 1.98 -5.38 20.70
N LYS A 231 1.21 -4.89 21.66
CA LYS A 231 1.26 -5.35 23.05
C LYS A 231 -0.15 -5.57 23.55
N ARG A 232 -0.38 -6.72 24.19
CA ARG A 232 -1.68 -7.11 24.74
C ARG A 232 -2.77 -7.09 23.66
N THR A 233 -3.65 -6.11 23.73
CA THR A 233 -4.82 -5.95 22.86
C THR A 233 -4.67 -4.80 21.87
N ARG A 234 -3.51 -4.12 21.83
CA ARG A 234 -3.32 -2.93 20.99
C ARG A 234 -2.22 -3.13 19.95
N ALA A 235 -2.56 -2.84 18.69
CA ALA A 235 -1.62 -2.83 17.58
C ALA A 235 -0.90 -1.47 17.47
N ASP A 236 0.39 -1.52 17.15
CA ASP A 236 1.20 -0.34 16.79
C ASP A 236 1.08 -0.13 15.27
N ILE A 237 0.38 0.94 14.86
CA ILE A 237 0.02 1.20 13.46
C ILE A 237 0.51 2.60 13.12
N PRO A 238 1.78 2.74 12.65
CA PRO A 238 2.45 4.04 12.62
C PRO A 238 1.72 5.12 11.82
N TRP A 239 1.09 4.76 10.70
CA TRP A 239 0.32 5.71 9.90
C TRP A 239 -0.97 6.17 10.59
N ALA A 240 -1.63 5.29 11.33
CA ALA A 240 -2.82 5.62 12.12
C ALA A 240 -2.47 6.56 13.27
N ASP A 241 -1.38 6.27 14.00
CA ASP A 241 -0.88 7.14 15.07
C ASP A 241 -0.53 8.55 14.55
N LYS A 242 0.08 8.65 13.36
CA LYS A 242 0.37 9.93 12.70
C LYS A 242 -0.91 10.69 12.38
N ILE A 243 -1.95 10.03 11.86
CA ILE A 243 -3.24 10.65 11.55
C ILE A 243 -3.92 11.14 12.84
N GLU A 244 -4.03 10.28 13.86
CA GLU A 244 -4.64 10.63 15.15
C GLU A 244 -3.97 11.85 15.79
N LYS A 245 -2.65 11.92 15.72
CA LYS A 245 -1.88 13.06 16.24
C LYS A 245 -2.20 14.37 15.53
N VAL A 246 -2.53 14.35 14.23
CA VAL A 246 -2.84 15.58 13.48
C VAL A 246 -4.31 16.00 13.56
N ILE A 247 -5.23 15.08 13.90
CA ILE A 247 -6.68 15.36 13.96
C ILE A 247 -7.05 16.58 14.81
N PRO A 248 -6.56 16.76 16.05
CA PRO A 248 -6.93 17.93 16.85
C PRO A 248 -6.58 19.26 16.17
N ASN A 249 -5.45 19.29 15.48
CA ASN A 249 -5.01 20.47 14.75
C ASN A 249 -5.84 20.71 13.48
N LEU A 250 -6.23 19.63 12.79
CA LEU A 250 -7.10 19.69 11.62
C LEU A 250 -8.50 20.23 11.98
N ILE A 251 -9.05 19.84 13.13
CA ILE A 251 -10.32 20.36 13.64
C ILE A 251 -10.21 21.87 13.90
N SER A 252 -9.16 22.31 14.58
CA SER A 252 -8.93 23.74 14.87
C SER A 252 -8.77 24.56 13.59
N ALA A 253 -7.97 24.09 12.64
CA ALA A 253 -7.75 24.75 11.36
C ALA A 253 -9.04 24.86 10.51
N GLY A 254 -9.90 23.84 10.55
CA GLY A 254 -11.22 23.88 9.90
C GLY A 254 -12.11 24.98 10.46
N ARG A 255 -12.22 25.08 11.80
CA ARG A 255 -13.05 26.09 12.49
C ARG A 255 -12.62 27.52 12.18
N GLU A 256 -11.32 27.78 12.09
CA GLU A 256 -10.80 29.09 11.71
C GLU A 256 -11.19 29.49 10.28
N LYS A 257 -11.14 28.54 9.35
CA LYS A 257 -11.50 28.76 7.94
C LYS A 257 -12.99 29.11 7.80
N ASP A 258 -13.86 28.41 8.53
CA ASP A 258 -15.29 28.68 8.53
C ASP A 258 -15.63 30.03 9.17
N SER A 259 -14.93 30.39 10.24
CA SER A 259 -15.09 31.70 10.90
C SER A 259 -14.70 32.84 9.95
N LYS A 260 -13.58 32.70 9.22
CA LYS A 260 -13.16 33.68 8.20
C LYS A 260 -14.15 33.78 7.04
N ARG A 261 -14.73 32.65 6.60
CA ARG A 261 -15.74 32.65 5.52
C ARG A 261 -17.03 33.35 5.92
N LYS A 262 -17.47 33.22 7.19
CA LYS A 262 -18.66 33.91 7.71
C LYS A 262 -18.45 35.40 7.96
N ALA A 263 -17.21 35.82 8.20
CA ALA A 263 -16.86 37.21 8.51
C ALA A 263 -16.68 38.11 7.26
N LEU A 264 -16.64 37.56 6.05
CA LEU A 264 -16.60 38.35 4.82
C LEU A 264 -17.94 39.10 4.65
N PRO A 265 -17.94 40.45 4.61
CA PRO A 265 -19.14 41.21 4.36
C PRO A 265 -19.75 40.75 3.05
N ARG A 266 -20.99 40.28 3.11
CA ARG A 266 -21.79 40.04 1.91
C ARG A 266 -22.02 41.42 1.33
N ASP A 267 -21.22 41.82 0.35
CA ASP A 267 -21.33 43.10 -0.33
C ASP A 267 -22.63 43.08 -1.15
N SER A 268 -23.75 43.26 -0.44
CA SER A 268 -25.09 43.36 -0.98
C SER A 268 -25.28 44.80 -1.41
N SER A 269 -24.71 45.15 -2.56
CA SER A 269 -25.16 46.30 -3.33
C SER A 269 -25.48 45.84 -4.76
N PRO A 270 -26.76 45.62 -5.09
CA PRO A 270 -27.16 45.49 -6.48
C PRO A 270 -27.07 46.89 -7.09
N ARG A 271 -25.93 47.19 -7.72
CA ARG A 271 -25.83 48.34 -8.61
C ARG A 271 -26.78 48.06 -9.77
N LYS A 272 -27.96 48.70 -9.75
CA LYS A 272 -28.86 48.83 -10.90
C LYS A 272 -28.04 49.45 -12.04
N THR A 273 -27.50 48.63 -12.92
CA THR A 273 -26.99 49.09 -14.21
C THR A 273 -28.20 49.25 -15.10
N THR A 274 -28.64 50.49 -15.27
CA THR A 274 -29.59 50.89 -16.30
C THR A 274 -29.03 50.43 -17.64
N VAL A 275 -29.69 49.45 -18.26
CA VAL A 275 -29.42 49.00 -19.62
C VAL A 275 -29.93 50.09 -20.56
N THR A 276 -29.03 50.91 -21.07
CA THR A 276 -29.29 51.75 -22.23
C THR A 276 -29.31 50.84 -23.45
N VAL A 277 -30.46 50.77 -24.11
CA VAL A 277 -30.68 50.07 -25.38
C VAL A 277 -29.99 50.86 -26.50
N PRO A 278 -28.99 50.31 -27.20
CA PRO A 278 -28.54 50.86 -28.48
C PRO A 278 -29.44 50.35 -29.60
N GLU A 279 -29.77 51.30 -30.47
CA GLU A 279 -30.54 51.25 -31.70
C GLU A 279 -29.99 50.22 -32.73
N PRO A 280 -30.83 49.61 -33.58
CA PRO A 280 -30.42 48.62 -34.56
C PRO A 280 -29.91 49.30 -35.85
N GLY A 281 -28.65 49.03 -36.20
CA GLY A 281 -28.04 49.40 -37.49
C GLY A 281 -27.74 48.16 -38.34
N GLU A 282 -28.19 48.21 -39.60
CA GLU A 282 -27.94 47.33 -40.75
C GLU A 282 -26.49 46.83 -40.86
N SER A 283 -26.32 45.52 -41.11
CA SER A 283 -25.98 44.92 -42.42
C SER A 283 -24.55 45.23 -42.87
N ASP A 284 -23.70 44.20 -42.94
CA ASP A 284 -23.17 43.71 -44.22
C ASP A 284 -22.21 42.51 -44.07
N GLU A 285 -22.35 41.63 -45.06
CA GLU A 285 -21.48 40.57 -45.59
C GLU A 285 -20.27 40.10 -44.76
N ILE A 286 -20.28 38.79 -44.42
CA ILE A 286 -19.05 38.04 -44.16
C ILE A 286 -18.84 37.08 -45.34
N GLU A 287 -17.83 37.46 -46.13
CA GLU A 287 -17.24 36.74 -47.23
C GLU A 287 -16.47 35.49 -46.74
N GLU A 288 -16.62 34.38 -47.45
CA GLU A 288 -15.81 33.17 -47.31
C GLU A 288 -14.32 33.49 -47.54
N GLN A 289 -13.44 33.01 -46.67
CA GLN A 289 -12.04 32.83 -47.05
C GLN A 289 -11.49 31.47 -46.62
N ALA A 290 -11.39 30.61 -47.63
CA ALA A 290 -10.61 29.39 -47.62
C ALA A 290 -9.11 29.71 -47.72
N VAL A 291 -8.27 28.98 -46.97
CA VAL A 291 -6.83 28.89 -47.22
C VAL A 291 -6.38 27.42 -47.11
N GLN A 292 -6.27 26.78 -48.27
CA GLN A 292 -5.23 25.78 -48.63
C GLN A 292 -3.87 26.53 -48.64
N THR A 293 -2.66 26.00 -48.42
CA THR A 293 -2.04 24.68 -48.71
C THR A 293 -0.65 24.64 -48.03
N SER A 294 -0.10 23.42 -47.81
CA SER A 294 1.30 22.94 -47.89
C SER A 294 2.49 23.91 -47.65
N SER A 295 3.59 23.52 -46.97
CA SER A 295 4.54 22.47 -47.38
C SER A 295 5.58 22.17 -46.28
N ALA A 296 6.06 20.92 -46.21
CA ALA A 296 7.38 20.52 -45.68
C ALA A 296 8.43 20.60 -46.84
N PRO A 297 9.73 20.19 -46.73
CA PRO A 297 10.56 19.67 -45.63
C PRO A 297 11.99 20.30 -45.58
N GLU A 298 12.99 19.58 -45.02
CA GLU A 298 14.47 19.73 -45.12
C GLU A 298 15.16 20.73 -44.15
N ASP A 299 16.35 20.49 -43.55
CA ASP A 299 17.30 19.37 -43.55
C ASP A 299 18.35 19.58 -42.41
N ASN A 300 19.00 18.48 -41.99
CA ASN A 300 20.34 18.29 -41.41
C ASN A 300 21.02 19.28 -40.42
N SER A 301 21.50 18.76 -39.28
CA SER A 301 22.96 18.61 -39.02
C SER A 301 23.25 17.93 -37.68
N GLU A 302 24.17 16.97 -37.75
CA GLU A 302 24.90 16.30 -36.68
C GLU A 302 25.68 17.31 -35.79
N GLN A 303 25.92 17.00 -34.51
CA GLN A 303 27.28 16.80 -33.98
C GLN A 303 27.29 16.21 -32.55
N HIS A 304 28.14 15.20 -32.39
CA HIS A 304 28.61 14.55 -31.17
C HIS A 304 29.23 15.52 -30.15
N GLU A 305 29.05 15.26 -28.84
CA GLU A 305 30.19 15.28 -27.90
C GLU A 305 29.94 14.40 -26.67
N ASN A 306 30.81 13.41 -26.49
CA ASN A 306 30.95 12.54 -25.32
C ASN A 306 31.79 13.29 -24.28
N GLY A 307 31.25 13.52 -23.08
CA GLY A 307 31.99 14.04 -21.93
C GLY A 307 32.10 13.00 -20.83
N GLU A 308 33.23 12.31 -20.77
CA GLU A 308 33.66 11.42 -19.68
C GLU A 308 34.20 12.27 -18.50
N PRO A 309 33.76 12.09 -17.24
CA PRO A 309 34.37 12.79 -16.12
C PRO A 309 35.60 12.04 -15.59
N GLN A 310 36.76 12.68 -15.71
CA GLN A 310 38.04 12.25 -15.16
C GLN A 310 38.04 12.22 -13.62
N THR A 311 38.55 11.11 -13.08
CA THR A 311 38.96 10.92 -11.68
C THR A 311 40.19 11.77 -11.36
N GLY A 312 40.02 12.77 -10.48
CA GLY A 312 41.11 13.53 -9.87
C GLY A 312 41.46 12.98 -8.49
N THR A 313 42.55 12.21 -8.40
CA THR A 313 43.27 11.89 -7.16
C THR A 313 43.98 13.15 -6.68
N SER A 314 43.72 13.59 -5.44
CA SER A 314 44.55 14.59 -4.77
C SER A 314 44.97 14.08 -3.39
N ALA A 315 46.28 14.10 -3.17
CA ALA A 315 46.96 13.63 -1.98
C ALA A 315 47.26 14.81 -1.04
N GLY A 316 46.99 14.61 0.27
CA GLY A 316 47.64 15.29 1.42
C GLY A 316 47.37 16.79 1.61
N PRO A 317 47.32 17.30 2.85
CA PRO A 317 48.36 17.04 3.85
C PRO A 317 47.88 16.63 5.26
N VAL A 318 48.76 15.82 5.86
CA VAL A 318 49.19 15.71 7.27
C VAL A 318 48.65 16.74 8.27
N GLY A 319 48.12 16.22 9.38
CA GLY A 319 48.43 16.72 10.72
C GLY A 319 47.26 17.31 11.53
N SER A 320 46.72 16.52 12.47
CA SER A 320 46.41 17.00 13.83
C SER A 320 46.09 15.81 14.75
N GLU A 321 46.99 15.54 15.68
CA GLU A 321 46.80 14.63 16.80
C GLU A 321 45.74 15.22 17.75
N GLY A 322 44.60 14.55 17.83
CA GLY A 322 43.59 14.81 18.85
C GLY A 322 43.54 13.65 19.83
N ASP A 323 44.04 13.88 21.04
CA ASP A 323 43.93 13.01 22.21
C ASP A 323 42.46 12.68 22.52
N TRP A 324 42.03 11.44 22.22
CA TRP A 324 40.75 10.92 22.72
C TRP A 324 40.96 10.33 24.11
N LYS A 325 40.71 11.16 25.14
CA LYS A 325 40.60 10.73 26.53
C LYS A 325 39.47 9.70 26.66
N ARG A 326 39.89 8.46 26.94
CA ARG A 326 39.06 7.30 27.24
C ARG A 326 38.37 7.50 28.60
N THR A 327 37.13 7.96 28.60
CA THR A 327 36.30 8.02 29.82
C THR A 327 35.94 6.60 30.25
N LYS A 328 36.54 6.18 31.36
CA LYS A 328 36.31 4.90 32.04
C LYS A 328 35.00 5.00 32.83
N ILE A 329 33.92 4.49 32.26
CA ILE A 329 32.63 4.38 32.97
C ILE A 329 32.69 3.12 33.84
N ASN A 330 32.87 3.32 35.14
CA ASN A 330 32.57 2.33 36.17
C ASN A 330 31.05 2.21 36.27
N THR A 331 30.49 1.03 36.01
CA THR A 331 29.13 0.71 36.43
C THR A 331 29.20 -0.50 37.35
N GLU A 332 28.76 -0.27 38.58
CA GLU A 332 28.69 -1.26 39.65
C GLU A 332 27.74 -2.40 39.29
N SER A 333 28.10 -3.57 39.81
CA SER A 333 27.43 -4.84 39.65
C SER A 333 25.99 -4.79 40.19
N SER A 334 25.01 -4.72 39.29
CA SER A 334 23.61 -5.03 39.59
C SER A 334 23.31 -6.43 39.06
N THR A 335 23.30 -7.39 39.96
CA THR A 335 22.84 -8.76 39.76
C THR A 335 21.35 -8.75 39.42
N TYR A 336 21.00 -8.86 38.14
CA TYR A 336 19.66 -9.24 37.73
C TYR A 336 19.77 -10.35 36.69
N VAL A 337 19.35 -11.54 37.12
CA VAL A 337 19.23 -12.75 36.33
C VAL A 337 18.17 -12.50 35.26
N ALA A 338 18.60 -12.49 33.99
CA ALA A 338 17.73 -12.65 32.85
C ALA A 338 18.14 -13.94 32.14
N ASP A 339 17.29 -14.97 32.26
CA ASP A 339 17.31 -16.14 31.40
C ASP A 339 17.16 -15.69 29.95
N ILE A 340 18.26 -15.75 29.21
CA ILE A 340 18.29 -15.61 27.76
C ILE A 340 18.14 -17.02 27.19
N PRO A 341 17.01 -17.39 26.55
CA PRO A 341 16.96 -18.60 25.75
C PRO A 341 17.90 -18.39 24.56
N HIS A 342 18.95 -19.20 24.58
CA HIS A 342 20.00 -19.34 23.59
C HIS A 342 19.35 -19.76 22.27
N LEU A 343 19.16 -18.80 21.37
CA LEU A 343 18.97 -19.07 19.95
C LEU A 343 20.30 -19.62 19.43
N ALA A 344 20.42 -20.94 19.46
CA ALA A 344 21.46 -21.68 18.79
C ALA A 344 21.41 -21.35 17.29
N THR A 345 22.44 -20.67 16.81
CA THR A 345 22.91 -20.72 15.43
C THR A 345 23.19 -22.17 15.05
N TYR A 346 22.22 -22.81 14.37
CA TYR A 346 22.51 -23.97 13.51
C TYR A 346 22.60 -23.46 12.07
N LEU A 347 23.82 -23.08 11.69
CA LEU A 347 24.29 -22.96 10.31
C LEU A 347 25.04 -24.25 9.99
N ASN A 348 24.30 -25.28 9.57
CA ASN A 348 24.83 -26.39 8.78
C ASN A 348 23.67 -27.28 8.33
N GLU A 349 23.30 -27.24 7.04
CA GLU A 349 22.78 -28.41 6.31
C GLU A 349 23.09 -28.22 4.82
N ASP A 350 24.29 -28.68 4.43
CA ASP A 350 24.56 -29.20 3.10
C ASP A 350 23.68 -30.43 2.85
N GLY A 351 22.46 -30.18 2.35
CA GLY A 351 21.45 -31.19 2.05
C GLY A 351 21.59 -31.76 0.63
N SER A 352 22.57 -32.65 0.49
CA SER A 352 22.82 -33.54 -0.65
C SER A 352 21.57 -34.09 -1.36
N PHE A 353 21.62 -34.07 -2.70
CA PHE A 353 20.74 -34.77 -3.62
C PHE A 353 20.70 -36.29 -3.34
N PHE A 354 19.69 -36.76 -2.60
CA PHE A 354 19.32 -38.17 -2.61
C PHE A 354 18.09 -38.39 -3.47
N THR A 355 18.38 -38.81 -4.70
CA THR A 355 17.47 -39.53 -5.59
C THR A 355 17.00 -40.81 -4.89
N SER A 356 15.78 -40.79 -4.36
CA SER A 356 15.14 -42.02 -3.88
C SER A 356 14.73 -42.88 -5.08
N LYS A 357 15.52 -43.95 -5.29
CA LYS A 357 15.22 -45.04 -6.22
C LYS A 357 13.86 -45.66 -5.87
N LYS A 358 12.86 -45.44 -6.72
CA LYS A 358 11.64 -46.27 -6.72
C LYS A 358 11.95 -47.55 -7.48
N TRP A 359 12.13 -48.66 -6.75
CA TRP A 359 11.79 -50.02 -7.18
C TRP A 359 11.15 -50.71 -5.98
N PRO A 360 9.96 -51.28 -6.16
CA PRO A 360 9.88 -52.70 -5.90
C PRO A 360 9.36 -53.48 -7.10
N LEU A 361 10.17 -54.47 -7.48
CA LEU A 361 9.73 -55.70 -8.12
C LEU A 361 8.69 -56.37 -7.21
N LEU A 362 7.48 -56.58 -7.72
CA LEU A 362 6.59 -57.64 -7.25
C LEU A 362 6.20 -58.45 -8.48
N ALA A 363 7.00 -59.49 -8.72
CA ALA A 363 6.65 -60.60 -9.58
C ALA A 363 5.91 -61.65 -8.74
N THR A 364 4.84 -62.19 -9.33
CA THR A 364 4.31 -63.57 -9.24
C THR A 364 3.64 -64.03 -7.92
N LEU A 365 2.36 -64.44 -7.98
CA LEU A 365 1.93 -65.85 -8.10
C LEU A 365 0.38 -66.00 -8.05
N LEU A 366 -0.17 -66.71 -9.05
CA LEU A 366 -1.31 -67.66 -9.02
C LEU A 366 -2.73 -67.19 -8.61
N ILE A 367 -3.68 -67.15 -9.56
CA ILE A 367 -4.59 -68.26 -9.99
C ILE A 367 -5.16 -67.88 -11.37
#